data_AF-A0A660MQK8-F1
#
_entry.id   AF-A0A660MQK8-F1
#
_cell.length_a   1.000
_cell.length_b   1.000
_cell.length_c   1.000
_cell.angle_alpha   90.00
_cell.angle_beta   90.00
_cell.angle_gamma   90.00
#
_symmetry.space_group_name_H-M   'P 1'
#
loop_
_entity.id
_entity.type
_entity.pdbx_description
1 polymer ?
#
loop_
_entity_poly.entity_id
_entity_poly.type
_entity_poly.pdbx_seq_one_letter_code
_entity_poly.pdbx_strand_id
1 'polypeptide(L)'
;MRGINGAKEFQNTLPDLDLAEHIAKLFGKLKKVKWSNERIQNELGRRTIEAIISSGESCYMGACVDFSLVFLMELKKLLPQDKLAIGCELLRRKSTGNYGFHLFLKDNSVQPSRIIDFMTKNEVEIYQGAYTNSLNGTELDQLAFYELSAQEVSAQDSFLSLAQKMNINLPPELFQAYLSKLQQDNTDAQFEKFQANSPRIVKIHGNTQEQTKHELLSSLMEESF
;
A
#
# COMPACT_ATOMS: atom_id res chain seq x y z
N MET A 1 -41.93 27.01 16.88
CA MET A 1 -41.19 25.92 17.57
C MET A 1 -40.14 25.43 16.59
N ARG A 2 -38.84 25.72 16.80
CA ARG A 2 -37.83 24.77 17.33
C ARG A 2 -38.12 23.35 16.79
N GLY A 3 -37.38 22.75 15.87
CA GLY A 3 -35.96 22.84 15.54
C GLY A 3 -35.49 21.39 15.49
N ILE A 4 -34.93 20.94 14.37
CA ILE A 4 -34.12 19.72 14.34
C ILE A 4 -32.81 20.13 13.70
N ASN A 5 -31.82 20.31 14.57
CA ASN A 5 -30.43 20.45 14.23
C ASN A 5 -30.05 19.34 13.24
N GLY A 6 -29.72 19.73 12.01
CA GLY A 6 -28.85 18.90 11.19
C GLY A 6 -27.53 18.83 11.92
N ALA A 7 -27.32 17.74 12.66
CA ALA A 7 -25.99 17.39 13.14
C ALA A 7 -25.12 17.27 11.89
N LYS A 8 -24.32 18.30 11.62
CA LYS A 8 -23.15 18.15 10.75
C LYS A 8 -22.26 17.17 11.51
N GLU A 9 -22.34 15.89 11.15
CA GLU A 9 -21.23 14.99 11.40
C GLU A 9 -20.02 15.67 10.78
N PHE A 10 -19.13 16.20 11.62
CA PHE A 10 -17.80 16.54 11.18
C PHE A 10 -17.16 15.21 10.81
N GLN A 11 -17.23 14.87 9.52
CA GLN A 11 -16.45 13.76 8.99
C GLN A 11 -14.99 14.13 9.29
N ASN A 12 -14.34 13.36 10.15
CA ASN A 12 -12.89 13.46 10.32
C ASN A 12 -12.27 13.06 8.99
N THR A 13 -11.98 14.06 8.16
CA THR A 13 -11.29 13.92 6.89
C THR A 13 -9.88 14.44 7.04
N LEU A 14 -8.91 13.73 6.48
CA LEU A 14 -7.51 14.14 6.45
C LEU A 14 -7.20 14.75 5.07
N PRO A 15 -6.71 16.00 4.96
CA PRO A 15 -6.27 16.57 3.68
C PRO A 15 -5.20 15.74 2.97
N ASP A 16 -5.11 15.81 1.64
CA ASP A 16 -4.12 15.02 0.86
C ASP A 16 -2.67 15.39 1.17
N LEU A 17 -2.41 16.66 1.53
CA LEU A 17 -1.07 17.10 1.93
C LEU A 17 -0.66 16.49 3.27
N ASP A 18 -1.55 16.53 4.26
CA ASP A 18 -1.31 15.92 5.57
C ASP A 18 -1.09 14.40 5.42
N LEU A 19 -1.90 13.76 4.57
CA LEU A 19 -1.74 12.36 4.21
C LEU A 19 -0.36 12.07 3.58
N ALA A 20 0.09 12.91 2.65
CA ALA A 20 1.41 12.80 2.04
C ALA A 20 2.55 12.97 3.07
N GLU A 21 2.42 13.87 4.04
CA GLU A 21 3.38 13.99 5.14
C GLU A 21 3.42 12.72 6.01
N HIS A 22 2.27 12.11 6.28
CA HIS A 22 2.21 10.84 7.01
C HIS A 22 2.89 9.70 6.24
N ILE A 23 2.75 9.67 4.91
CA ILE A 23 3.47 8.72 4.04
C ILE A 23 4.97 8.97 4.06
N ALA A 24 5.41 10.24 3.97
CA ALA A 24 6.82 10.60 4.07
C ALA A 24 7.44 10.17 5.41
N LYS A 25 6.71 10.38 6.52
CA LYS A 25 7.11 9.90 7.85
C LYS A 25 7.20 8.37 7.90
N LEU A 26 6.28 7.65 7.25
CA LEU A 26 6.34 6.18 7.15
C LEU A 26 7.62 5.72 6.44
N PHE A 27 7.99 6.33 5.32
CA PHE A 27 9.25 6.00 4.64
C PHE A 27 10.49 6.21 5.50
N GLY A 28 10.45 7.13 6.47
CA GLY A 28 11.52 7.31 7.45
C GLY A 28 11.57 6.21 8.52
N LYS A 29 10.41 5.63 8.87
CA LYS A 29 10.27 4.61 9.92
C LYS A 29 10.47 3.18 9.42
N LEU A 30 9.98 2.86 8.22
CA LEU A 30 10.02 1.53 7.63
C LEU A 30 11.05 1.50 6.50
N LYS A 31 12.22 0.91 6.76
CA LYS A 31 13.32 0.86 5.79
C LYS A 31 13.18 -0.34 4.86
N LYS A 32 13.35 -0.12 3.56
CA LYS A 32 13.44 -1.21 2.57
C LYS A 32 14.87 -1.73 2.53
N VAL A 33 15.05 -2.99 2.88
CA VAL A 33 16.37 -3.64 2.99
C VAL A 33 16.41 -4.90 2.13
N LYS A 34 17.62 -5.34 1.81
CA LYS A 34 17.84 -6.65 1.20
C LYS A 34 17.65 -7.74 2.27
N TRP A 35 16.76 -8.68 2.00
CA TRP A 35 16.58 -9.86 2.85
C TRP A 35 17.34 -11.05 2.29
N SER A 36 17.65 -12.04 3.12
CA SER A 36 18.05 -13.35 2.64
C SER A 36 16.86 -14.07 2.01
N ASN A 37 17.12 -15.04 1.13
CA ASN A 37 16.05 -15.86 0.55
C ASN A 37 15.29 -16.67 1.62
N GLU A 38 15.98 -17.08 2.67
CA GLU A 38 15.37 -17.73 3.85
C GLU A 38 14.39 -16.77 4.56
N ARG A 39 14.80 -15.52 4.77
CA ARG A 39 13.93 -14.50 5.38
C ARG A 39 12.72 -14.21 4.48
N ILE A 40 12.89 -14.11 3.16
CA ILE A 40 11.76 -13.98 2.21
C ILE A 40 10.79 -15.16 2.36
N GLN A 41 11.28 -16.40 2.41
CA GLN A 41 10.45 -17.60 2.54
C GLN A 41 9.62 -17.63 3.83
N ASN A 42 10.25 -17.23 4.94
CA ASN A 42 9.72 -17.43 6.28
C ASN A 42 8.98 -16.20 6.83
N GLU A 43 9.28 -15.00 6.34
CA GLU A 43 8.74 -13.75 6.89
C GLU A 43 7.79 -13.00 5.94
N LEU A 44 8.04 -13.01 4.63
CA LEU A 44 7.24 -12.18 3.72
C LEU A 44 5.79 -12.65 3.71
N GLY A 45 4.88 -11.72 4.03
CA GLY A 45 3.45 -11.97 4.16
C GLY A 45 3.04 -12.81 5.38
N ARG A 46 4.00 -13.34 6.15
CA ARG A 46 3.76 -14.18 7.34
C ARG A 46 3.90 -13.43 8.65
N ARG A 47 4.76 -12.41 8.70
CA ARG A 47 4.91 -11.54 9.86
C ARG A 47 3.63 -10.76 10.13
N THR A 48 3.34 -10.55 11.41
CA THR A 48 2.23 -9.70 11.84
C THR A 48 2.54 -8.23 11.56
N ILE A 49 1.51 -7.38 11.45
CA ILE A 49 1.71 -5.92 11.29
C ILE A 49 2.55 -5.37 12.45
N GLU A 50 2.30 -5.83 13.68
CA GLU A 50 3.09 -5.46 14.85
C GLU A 50 4.57 -5.83 14.66
N ALA A 51 4.88 -7.05 14.22
CA ALA A 51 6.26 -7.46 13.98
C ALA A 51 6.94 -6.63 12.89
N ILE A 52 6.21 -6.24 11.84
CA ILE A 52 6.71 -5.34 10.80
C ILE A 52 7.07 -3.98 11.43
N ILE A 53 6.15 -3.38 12.19
CA ILE A 53 6.36 -2.10 12.89
C ILE A 53 7.57 -2.18 13.82
N SER A 54 7.65 -3.21 14.67
CA SER A 54 8.73 -3.39 15.63
C SER A 54 10.09 -3.57 14.95
N SER A 55 10.13 -4.27 13.81
CA SER A 55 11.38 -4.46 13.07
C SER A 55 11.90 -3.19 12.39
N GLY A 56 11.00 -2.25 12.03
CA GLY A 56 11.35 -1.08 11.24
C GLY A 56 11.86 -1.41 9.84
N GLU A 57 11.65 -2.64 9.35
CA GLU A 57 12.19 -3.14 8.09
C GLU A 57 11.16 -3.87 7.22
N SER A 58 11.29 -3.68 5.91
CA SER A 58 10.56 -4.42 4.88
C SER A 58 11.49 -4.91 3.77
N CYS A 59 11.10 -5.99 3.08
CA CYS A 59 11.80 -6.48 1.91
C CYS A 59 11.65 -5.51 0.73
N TYR A 60 12.75 -5.09 0.11
CA TYR A 60 12.69 -4.13 -1.00
C TYR A 60 11.86 -4.61 -2.22
N MET A 61 11.72 -5.91 -2.45
CA MET A 61 10.97 -6.46 -3.60
C MET A 61 9.49 -6.72 -3.34
N GLY A 62 9.05 -6.75 -2.07
CA GLY A 62 7.66 -7.01 -1.68
C GLY A 62 7.04 -5.88 -0.87
N ALA A 63 7.67 -4.70 -0.92
CA ALA A 63 7.44 -3.68 0.10
C ALA A 63 6.03 -3.09 0.11
N CYS A 64 5.28 -3.14 -0.99
CA CYS A 64 3.89 -2.65 -1.03
C CYS A 64 2.99 -3.37 -0.02
N VAL A 65 3.26 -4.65 0.29
CA VAL A 65 2.53 -5.44 1.29
C VAL A 65 2.73 -4.82 2.67
N ASP A 66 3.97 -4.79 3.15
CA ASP A 66 4.28 -4.30 4.50
C ASP A 66 3.92 -2.81 4.66
N PHE A 67 4.20 -1.98 3.65
CA PHE A 67 3.89 -0.54 3.71
C PHE A 67 2.39 -0.28 3.78
N SER A 68 1.57 -0.95 2.97
CA SER A 68 0.12 -0.78 3.03
C SER A 68 -0.44 -1.20 4.39
N LEU A 69 0.05 -2.31 4.95
CA LEU A 69 -0.39 -2.81 6.25
C LEU A 69 -0.02 -1.87 7.40
N VAL A 70 1.23 -1.41 7.43
CA VAL A 70 1.68 -0.46 8.45
C VAL A 70 0.96 0.87 8.30
N PHE A 71 0.79 1.36 7.07
CA PHE A 71 0.14 2.63 6.85
C PHE A 71 -1.34 2.59 7.23
N LEU A 72 -2.03 1.48 6.99
CA LEU A 72 -3.39 1.30 7.48
C LEU A 72 -3.47 1.48 9.00
N MET A 73 -2.52 0.95 9.76
CA MET A 73 -2.51 1.12 11.23
C MET A 73 -2.30 2.58 11.64
N GLU A 74 -1.56 3.36 10.86
CA GLU A 74 -1.44 4.81 11.09
C GLU A 74 -2.74 5.53 10.74
N LEU A 75 -3.37 5.20 9.60
CA LEU A 75 -4.65 5.80 9.20
C LEU A 75 -5.77 5.52 10.20
N LYS A 76 -5.81 4.32 10.79
CA LYS A 76 -6.80 3.96 11.83
C LYS A 76 -6.73 4.85 13.08
N LYS A 77 -5.63 5.59 13.29
CA LYS A 77 -5.48 6.57 14.39
C LYS A 77 -6.01 7.96 14.00
N LEU A 78 -6.11 8.24 12.70
CA LEU A 78 -6.41 9.57 12.14
C LEU A 78 -7.83 9.65 11.57
N LEU A 79 -8.36 8.53 11.08
CA LEU A 79 -9.61 8.44 10.35
C LEU A 79 -10.54 7.37 10.96
N PRO A 80 -11.87 7.51 10.80
CA PRO A 80 -12.83 6.51 11.26
C PRO A 80 -12.61 5.17 10.56
N GLN A 81 -12.48 4.09 11.34
CA GLN A 81 -12.13 2.77 10.80
C GLN A 81 -13.23 2.18 9.90
N ASP A 82 -14.49 2.53 10.12
CA ASP A 82 -15.63 2.15 9.28
C ASP A 82 -15.61 2.82 7.89
N LYS A 83 -14.75 3.84 7.71
CA LYS A 83 -14.53 4.52 6.43
C LYS A 83 -13.27 4.04 5.72
N LEU A 84 -12.46 3.20 6.35
CA LEU A 84 -11.22 2.68 5.78
C LEU A 84 -11.40 1.24 5.31
N ALA A 85 -10.78 0.92 4.18
CA ALA A 85 -10.66 -0.45 3.68
C ALA A 85 -9.25 -0.70 3.15
N ILE A 86 -8.85 -1.96 3.20
CA ILE A 86 -7.66 -2.46 2.50
C ILE A 86 -8.10 -3.34 1.35
N GLY A 87 -7.60 -3.02 0.16
CA GLY A 87 -7.85 -3.77 -1.05
C GLY A 87 -6.66 -4.66 -1.40
N CYS A 88 -6.94 -5.77 -2.06
CA CYS A 88 -5.95 -6.72 -2.55
C CYS A 88 -6.31 -7.20 -3.96
N GLU A 89 -5.36 -7.07 -4.88
CA GLU A 89 -5.44 -7.66 -6.22
C GLU A 89 -4.59 -8.91 -6.30
N LEU A 90 -5.14 -9.97 -6.91
CA LEU A 90 -4.35 -11.07 -7.45
C LEU A 90 -4.09 -10.78 -8.94
N LEU A 91 -2.81 -10.69 -9.29
CA LEU A 91 -2.35 -10.27 -10.61
C LEU A 91 -1.57 -11.40 -11.28
N ARG A 92 -1.64 -11.46 -12.61
CA ARG A 92 -0.77 -12.31 -13.44
C ARG A 92 -0.10 -11.48 -14.52
N ARG A 93 1.23 -11.50 -14.58
CA ARG A 93 2.00 -10.86 -15.66
C ARG A 93 1.82 -11.61 -16.96
N LYS A 94 1.30 -10.95 -17.99
CA LYS A 94 1.04 -11.56 -19.31
C LYS A 94 2.30 -12.12 -19.97
N SER A 95 3.41 -11.40 -19.87
CA SER A 95 4.67 -11.77 -20.52
C SER A 95 5.35 -13.00 -19.93
N THR A 96 5.09 -13.33 -18.67
CA THR A 96 5.82 -14.39 -17.94
C THR A 96 4.91 -15.42 -17.30
N GLY A 97 3.60 -15.16 -17.21
CA GLY A 97 2.66 -15.96 -16.45
C GLY A 97 2.81 -15.86 -14.93
N ASN A 98 3.75 -15.05 -14.42
CA ASN A 98 4.04 -14.96 -13.00
C ASN A 98 2.91 -14.28 -12.23
N TYR A 99 2.59 -14.84 -11.06
CA TYR A 99 1.61 -14.29 -10.13
C TYR A 99 2.22 -13.20 -9.24
N GLY A 100 1.38 -12.25 -8.85
CA GLY A 100 1.74 -11.21 -7.90
C GLY A 100 0.52 -10.75 -7.11
N PHE A 101 0.80 -10.06 -6.01
CA PHE A 101 -0.20 -9.38 -5.21
C PHE A 101 0.09 -7.90 -5.23
N HIS A 102 -0.98 -7.13 -5.15
CA HIS A 102 -0.89 -5.70 -4.95
C HIS A 102 -1.91 -5.27 -3.92
N LEU A 103 -1.49 -4.42 -2.98
CA LEU A 103 -2.34 -3.90 -1.93
C LEU A 103 -2.44 -2.40 -2.08
N PHE A 104 -3.63 -1.89 -1.79
CA PHE A 104 -3.92 -0.47 -1.75
C PHE A 104 -4.86 -0.18 -0.58
N LEU A 105 -4.90 1.08 -0.15
CA LEU A 105 -5.85 1.52 0.87
C LEU A 105 -6.91 2.41 0.24
N LYS A 106 -8.11 2.34 0.82
CA LYS A 106 -9.27 3.11 0.38
C LYS A 106 -9.87 3.85 1.56
N ASP A 107 -10.04 5.14 1.38
CA ASP A 107 -10.64 6.05 2.35
C ASP A 107 -11.96 6.59 1.79
N ASN A 108 -13.05 6.12 2.39
CA ASN A 108 -14.43 6.49 2.10
C ASN A 108 -14.94 7.63 3.01
N SER A 109 -14.06 8.31 3.75
CA SER A 109 -14.43 9.52 4.51
C SER A 109 -14.62 10.73 3.61
N VAL A 110 -14.11 10.68 2.38
CA VAL A 110 -14.26 11.69 1.33
C VAL A 110 -15.03 11.12 0.13
N GLN A 111 -15.72 11.99 -0.61
CA GLN A 111 -16.46 11.62 -1.81
C GLN A 111 -15.98 12.45 -3.01
N PRO A 112 -15.57 11.82 -4.12
CA PRO A 112 -15.38 10.38 -4.30
C PRO A 112 -14.31 9.80 -3.36
N SER A 113 -14.38 8.49 -3.11
CA SER A 113 -13.41 7.79 -2.26
C SER A 113 -11.99 8.09 -2.68
N ARG A 114 -11.09 8.22 -1.71
CA ARG A 114 -9.66 8.40 -1.96
C ARG A 114 -8.95 7.05 -1.92
N ILE A 115 -8.06 6.84 -2.88
CA ILE A 115 -7.20 5.69 -3.00
C ILE A 115 -5.77 6.09 -2.65
N ILE A 116 -5.09 5.20 -1.93
CA ILE A 116 -3.69 5.33 -1.54
C ILE A 116 -2.99 4.06 -2.02
N ASP A 117 -2.23 4.20 -3.10
CA ASP A 117 -1.65 3.08 -3.82
C ASP A 117 -0.12 3.06 -3.64
N PHE A 118 0.39 2.04 -2.93
CA PHE A 118 1.82 1.84 -2.74
C PHE A 118 2.41 1.09 -3.93
N MET A 119 2.90 1.85 -4.90
CA MET A 119 3.44 1.36 -6.15
C MET A 119 4.86 0.78 -5.98
N THR A 120 5.38 0.18 -7.06
CA THR A 120 6.75 -0.37 -7.07
C THR A 120 7.78 0.69 -6.71
N LYS A 121 8.90 0.25 -6.11
CA LYS A 121 9.96 1.13 -5.55
C LYS A 121 9.44 1.94 -4.36
N ASN A 122 9.71 3.24 -4.27
CA ASN A 122 9.30 4.14 -3.19
C ASN A 122 8.24 5.15 -3.64
N GLU A 123 7.35 4.74 -4.54
CA GLU A 123 6.29 5.60 -5.07
C GLU A 123 4.95 5.29 -4.39
N VAL A 124 4.20 6.34 -4.09
CA VAL A 124 2.82 6.25 -3.62
C VAL A 124 1.96 7.20 -4.44
N GLU A 125 0.84 6.70 -4.96
CA GLU A 125 -0.15 7.51 -5.66
C GLU A 125 -1.37 7.73 -4.77
N ILE A 126 -1.82 8.98 -4.69
CA ILE A 126 -3.03 9.39 -3.98
C ILE A 126 -3.98 9.97 -5.03
N TYR A 127 -5.14 9.36 -5.20
CA TYR A 127 -6.12 9.82 -6.18
C TYR A 127 -7.55 9.57 -5.71
N GLN A 128 -8.49 10.22 -6.37
CA GLN A 128 -9.92 10.16 -6.05
C GLN A 128 -10.66 9.33 -7.10
N GLY A 129 -11.59 8.48 -6.66
CA GLY A 129 -12.42 7.65 -7.53
C GLY A 129 -12.37 6.16 -7.19
N ALA A 130 -12.71 5.34 -8.19
CA ALA A 130 -12.54 3.89 -8.09
C ALA A 130 -11.07 3.53 -8.21
N TYR A 131 -10.64 2.50 -7.49
CA TYR A 131 -9.31 1.92 -7.66
C TYR A 131 -9.10 1.48 -9.12
N THR A 132 -7.95 1.85 -9.70
CA THR A 132 -7.54 1.38 -11.03
C THR A 132 -6.07 1.02 -11.03
N ASN A 133 -5.76 -0.18 -11.51
CA ASN A 133 -4.39 -0.57 -11.82
C ASN A 133 -4.09 -0.21 -13.29
N SER A 134 -3.21 0.76 -13.52
CA SER A 134 -2.88 1.27 -14.85
C SER A 134 -2.22 0.24 -15.78
N LEU A 135 -1.68 -0.85 -15.22
CA LEU A 135 -1.06 -1.94 -15.96
C LEU A 135 -2.05 -3.07 -16.29
N ASN A 136 -3.28 -3.01 -15.78
CA ASN A 136 -4.29 -4.02 -16.06
C ASN A 136 -4.73 -3.97 -17.53
N GLY A 137 -4.87 -5.12 -18.17
CA GLY A 137 -5.21 -5.24 -19.57
C GLY A 137 -4.04 -4.99 -20.53
N THR A 138 -2.97 -4.32 -20.11
CA THR A 138 -1.75 -4.10 -20.91
C THR A 138 -0.66 -5.12 -20.57
N GLU A 139 -0.15 -5.09 -19.34
CA GLU A 139 0.93 -5.97 -18.87
C GLU A 139 0.44 -7.03 -17.87
N LEU A 140 -0.65 -6.74 -17.18
CA LEU A 140 -1.22 -7.57 -16.12
C LEU A 140 -2.63 -8.03 -16.49
N ASP A 141 -2.97 -9.24 -16.07
CA ASP A 141 -4.34 -9.68 -15.90
C ASP A 141 -4.70 -9.56 -14.41
N GLN A 142 -5.74 -8.79 -14.07
CA GLN A 142 -6.38 -8.89 -12.76
C GLN A 142 -7.22 -10.16 -12.72
N LEU A 143 -6.79 -11.12 -11.90
CA LEU A 143 -7.46 -12.40 -11.73
C LEU A 143 -8.57 -12.35 -10.68
N ALA A 144 -8.34 -11.54 -9.65
CA ALA A 144 -9.32 -11.31 -8.59
C ALA A 144 -9.04 -10.01 -7.86
N PHE A 145 -10.09 -9.48 -7.23
CA PHE A 145 -10.08 -8.23 -6.48
C PHE A 145 -10.90 -8.41 -5.21
N TYR A 146 -10.35 -8.00 -4.07
CA TYR A 146 -10.96 -8.15 -2.76
C TYR A 146 -10.79 -6.87 -1.95
N GLU A 147 -11.77 -6.54 -1.12
CA GLU A 147 -11.69 -5.47 -0.13
C GLU A 147 -12.06 -6.04 1.26
N LEU A 148 -11.39 -5.55 2.30
CA LEU A 148 -11.67 -5.86 3.69
C LEU A 148 -11.81 -4.55 4.48
N SER A 149 -12.81 -4.48 5.36
CA SER A 149 -12.97 -3.32 6.25
C SER A 149 -11.78 -3.20 7.20
N ALA A 150 -11.30 -1.98 7.44
CA ALA A 150 -10.21 -1.74 8.38
C ALA A 150 -10.58 -2.12 9.83
N GLN A 151 -11.88 -2.20 10.16
CA GLN A 151 -12.36 -2.70 11.45
C GLN A 151 -11.98 -4.17 11.70
N GLU A 152 -11.87 -4.95 10.64
CA GLU A 152 -11.54 -6.38 10.70
C GLU A 152 -10.04 -6.65 10.75
N VAL A 153 -9.21 -5.61 10.58
CA VAL A 153 -7.75 -5.68 10.59
C VAL A 153 -7.21 -5.33 11.97
N SER A 154 -6.41 -6.22 12.55
CA SER A 154 -5.72 -6.07 13.82
C SER A 154 -4.20 -6.03 13.61
N ALA A 155 -3.46 -5.52 14.59
CA ALA A 155 -2.00 -5.53 14.55
C ALA A 155 -1.39 -6.95 14.56
N GLN A 156 -2.14 -7.96 15.00
CA GLN A 156 -1.73 -9.36 15.01
C GLN A 156 -1.93 -10.06 13.66
N ASP A 157 -2.59 -9.40 12.70
CA ASP A 157 -2.76 -9.98 11.38
C ASP A 157 -1.46 -9.92 10.57
N SER A 158 -1.22 -10.94 9.77
CA SER A 158 -0.28 -10.94 8.65
C SER A 158 -1.03 -10.82 7.32
N PHE A 159 -0.32 -10.53 6.23
CA PHE A 159 -0.92 -10.58 4.89
C PHE A 159 -1.66 -11.90 4.63
N LEU A 160 -1.09 -13.03 5.00
CA LEU A 160 -1.75 -14.33 4.80
C LEU A 160 -3.02 -14.50 5.62
N SER A 161 -3.04 -14.04 6.88
CA SER A 161 -4.27 -14.05 7.67
C SER A 161 -5.33 -13.10 7.12
N LEU A 162 -4.93 -11.96 6.54
CA LEU A 162 -5.86 -11.05 5.87
C LEU A 162 -6.40 -11.62 4.57
N ALA A 163 -5.56 -12.32 3.80
CA ALA A 163 -5.99 -13.04 2.62
C ALA A 163 -7.08 -14.08 2.97
N GLN A 164 -6.95 -14.77 4.11
CA GLN A 164 -8.00 -15.66 4.62
C GLN A 164 -9.28 -14.89 4.98
N LYS A 165 -9.19 -13.75 5.68
CA LYS A 165 -10.36 -12.91 6.02
C LYS A 165 -11.08 -12.37 4.78
N MET A 166 -10.33 -12.01 3.75
CA MET A 166 -10.85 -11.59 2.44
C MET A 166 -11.44 -12.74 1.62
N ASN A 167 -11.40 -13.97 2.12
CA ASN A 167 -11.78 -15.18 1.40
C ASN A 167 -11.03 -15.33 0.06
N ILE A 168 -9.77 -14.87 0.02
CA ILE A 168 -8.87 -15.13 -1.10
C ILE A 168 -8.48 -16.60 -0.99
N ASN A 169 -9.08 -17.42 -1.85
CA ASN A 169 -8.59 -18.77 -2.02
C ASN A 169 -7.23 -18.68 -2.70
N LEU A 170 -6.17 -18.66 -1.89
CA LEU A 170 -4.81 -18.64 -2.36
C LEU A 170 -4.21 -20.05 -2.19
N PRO A 171 -4.22 -20.89 -3.24
CA PRO A 171 -3.51 -22.16 -3.22
C PRO A 171 -2.08 -21.94 -2.71
N PRO A 172 -1.59 -22.73 -1.74
CA PRO A 172 -0.23 -22.61 -1.23
C PRO A 172 0.82 -22.55 -2.34
N GLU A 173 0.57 -23.22 -3.47
CA GLU A 173 1.42 -23.25 -4.65
C GLU A 173 1.55 -21.87 -5.32
N LEU A 174 0.47 -21.07 -5.38
CA LEU A 174 0.51 -19.73 -5.95
C LEU A 174 1.32 -18.78 -5.07
N PHE A 175 1.14 -18.85 -3.75
CA PHE A 175 1.95 -18.05 -2.84
C PHE A 175 3.42 -18.48 -2.89
N GLN A 176 3.69 -19.78 -2.97
CA GLN A 176 5.05 -20.30 -3.11
C GLN A 176 5.69 -19.86 -4.44
N ALA A 177 4.94 -19.85 -5.55
CA ALA A 177 5.43 -19.34 -6.83
C ALA A 177 5.80 -17.86 -6.77
N TYR A 178 4.97 -17.05 -6.08
CA TYR A 178 5.29 -15.64 -5.80
C TYR A 178 6.59 -15.49 -5.01
N LEU A 179 6.75 -16.23 -3.91
CA LEU A 179 7.98 -16.21 -3.10
C LEU A 179 9.21 -16.64 -3.90
N SER A 180 9.09 -17.72 -4.69
CA SER A 180 10.18 -18.22 -5.53
C SER A 180 10.60 -17.19 -6.57
N LYS A 181 9.66 -16.45 -7.16
CA LYS A 181 10.02 -15.38 -8.10
C LYS A 181 10.78 -14.25 -7.41
N LEU A 182 10.36 -13.83 -6.22
CA LEU A 182 11.08 -12.82 -5.45
C LEU A 182 12.49 -13.28 -5.06
N GLN A 183 12.65 -14.53 -4.66
CA GLN A 183 13.96 -15.10 -4.34
C GLN A 183 14.90 -15.16 -5.56
N GLN A 184 14.36 -15.45 -6.75
CA GLN A 184 15.12 -15.40 -8.02
C GLN A 184 15.55 -13.98 -8.36
N ASP A 185 14.71 -12.99 -8.10
CA ASP A 185 15.01 -11.58 -8.36
C ASP A 185 15.92 -10.95 -7.30
N ASN A 186 16.14 -11.63 -6.16
CA ASN A 186 16.90 -11.15 -4.99
C ASN A 186 18.43 -11.10 -5.17
N THR A 187 18.89 -10.54 -6.27
CA THR A 187 20.32 -10.42 -6.59
C THR A 187 20.91 -9.15 -5.98
N ASP A 188 22.23 -9.13 -5.73
CA ASP A 188 22.94 -7.91 -5.32
C ASP A 188 22.77 -6.79 -6.34
N ALA A 189 22.89 -7.11 -7.63
CA ALA A 189 22.72 -6.15 -8.72
C ALA A 189 21.32 -5.49 -8.73
N GLN A 190 20.26 -6.24 -8.39
CA GLN A 190 18.91 -5.65 -8.28
C GLN A 190 18.77 -4.76 -7.05
N PHE A 191 19.40 -5.14 -5.94
CA PHE A 191 19.40 -4.31 -4.73
C PHE A 191 20.21 -3.02 -4.93
N GLU A 192 21.38 -3.08 -5.57
CA GLU A 192 22.18 -1.91 -5.94
C GLU A 192 21.39 -0.98 -6.87
N LYS A 193 20.71 -1.54 -7.88
CA LYS A 193 19.81 -0.76 -8.76
C LYS A 193 18.68 -0.09 -7.99
N PHE A 194 18.10 -0.80 -7.02
CA PHE A 194 17.12 -0.23 -6.11
C PHE A 194 17.74 0.94 -5.34
N GLN A 195 18.86 0.76 -4.65
CA GLN A 195 19.51 1.84 -3.89
C GLN A 195 19.86 3.06 -4.74
N ALA A 196 20.35 2.86 -5.95
CA ALA A 196 20.71 3.94 -6.87
C ALA A 196 19.49 4.72 -7.42
N ASN A 197 18.31 4.10 -7.50
CA ASN A 197 17.12 4.65 -8.17
C ASN A 197 15.85 4.52 -7.32
N SER A 198 15.93 4.93 -6.06
CA SER A 198 14.82 4.85 -5.10
C SER A 198 14.39 6.19 -4.51
N PRO A 199 14.12 7.22 -5.34
CA PRO A 199 13.51 8.44 -4.83
C PRO A 199 12.18 8.08 -4.18
N ARG A 200 11.94 8.66 -3.00
CA ARG A 200 10.64 8.56 -2.35
C ARG A 200 9.74 9.60 -2.99
N ILE A 201 8.64 9.14 -3.59
CA ILE A 201 7.75 9.97 -4.40
C ILE A 201 6.33 9.77 -3.89
N VAL A 202 5.65 10.88 -3.60
CA VAL A 202 4.21 10.89 -3.36
C VAL A 202 3.55 11.72 -4.46
N LYS A 203 2.74 11.08 -5.29
CA LYS A 203 1.97 11.73 -6.36
C LYS A 203 0.54 11.97 -5.87
N ILE A 204 0.06 13.19 -5.98
CA ILE A 204 -1.33 13.55 -5.66
C ILE A 204 -2.02 13.92 -6.96
N HIS A 205 -3.03 13.15 -7.34
CA HIS A 205 -3.83 13.40 -8.53
C HIS A 205 -5.07 14.20 -8.11
N GLY A 206 -5.06 15.51 -8.39
CA GLY A 206 -6.23 16.35 -8.19
C GLY A 206 -7.32 16.05 -9.22
N ASN A 207 -8.59 16.22 -8.82
CA ASN A 207 -9.66 16.40 -9.80
C ASN A 207 -9.31 17.60 -10.69
N THR A 208 -9.50 17.45 -11.99
CA THR A 208 -9.20 18.46 -13.01
C THR A 208 -10.06 19.71 -12.82
N GLN A 209 -9.62 20.62 -11.95
CA GLN A 209 -9.92 22.06 -11.92
C GLN A 209 -9.18 22.71 -10.75
N GLU A 210 -7.85 22.80 -10.88
CA GLU A 210 -7.01 23.94 -10.48
C GLU A 210 -5.56 23.49 -10.62
N GLN A 211 -5.02 23.71 -11.83
CA GLN A 211 -3.60 23.64 -12.09
C GLN A 211 -2.90 24.67 -11.21
N THR A 212 -2.16 24.21 -10.19
CA THR A 212 -0.84 24.71 -9.79
C THR A 212 -0.37 24.00 -8.52
N LYS A 213 0.03 22.73 -8.64
CA LYS A 213 0.85 22.08 -7.60
C LYS A 213 1.64 20.88 -8.09
N HIS A 214 2.03 20.88 -9.37
CA HIS A 214 2.75 19.76 -9.98
C HIS A 214 4.26 19.74 -9.64
N GLU A 215 4.77 20.69 -8.84
CA GLU A 215 6.21 20.84 -8.54
C GLU A 215 6.57 20.87 -7.04
N LEU A 216 5.63 20.66 -6.11
CA LEU A 216 5.89 20.96 -4.69
C LEU A 216 6.34 19.77 -3.82
N LEU A 217 6.48 18.55 -4.35
CA LEU A 217 6.84 17.36 -3.53
C LEU A 217 8.14 16.65 -3.94
N SER A 218 8.73 16.95 -5.10
CA SER A 218 10.10 16.51 -5.40
C SER A 218 11.14 17.16 -4.47
N SER A 219 10.90 18.39 -3.98
CA SER A 219 11.85 19.11 -3.12
C SER A 219 11.75 18.77 -1.63
N LEU A 220 10.61 18.26 -1.13
CA LEU A 220 10.44 17.96 0.30
C LEU A 220 11.17 16.68 0.76
N MET A 221 11.67 15.87 -0.18
CA MET A 221 12.29 14.57 0.13
C MET A 221 13.78 14.49 -0.24
N GLU A 222 14.35 15.53 -0.87
CA GLU A 222 15.81 15.64 -1.04
C GLU A 222 16.52 16.16 0.22
N GLU A 223 15.81 16.78 1.17
CA GLU A 223 16.41 17.38 2.39
C GLU A 223 16.34 16.50 3.64
N SER A 224 15.96 15.22 3.54
CA SER A 224 15.88 14.32 4.71
C SER A 224 16.82 13.11 4.59
N PHE A 225 18.11 13.40 4.75
CA PHE A 225 19.27 12.53 5.03
C PHE A 225 19.73 11.54 3.95
#